data_AF-I4AA26-F1
#
_entry.id   AF-I4AA26-F1
#
_cell.length_a   1.000
_cell.length_b   1.000
_cell.length_c   1.000
_cell.angle_alpha   90.00
_cell.angle_beta   90.00
_cell.angle_gamma   90.00
#
_symmetry.space_group_name_H-M   'P 1'
#
loop_
_entity.id
_entity.type
_entity.pdbx_description
1 polymer ?
#
loop_
_entity_poly.entity_id
_entity_poly.type
_entity_poly.pdbx_seq_one_letter_code
_entity_poly.pdbx_strand_id
1 'polypeptide(L)'
;MKFIVFKRPALRNAMLWAILLFVVLAYRENVISVFSNKLKPVYSAEVTTNEIGLTFDISWGEKTPEPILDILKEKGVKATFFLSSPWASKHEDLVKRMVADGHEIASHGNRHVDLNTLSPGEIEREIMTAHEVLQHITGQKISLLRPPNGAYDNKLISVSQRLGYQVIQWSVDSLDWKRPGPEAVIRNVLNGLPNGHGARPGDIILFHASDSAPDTIKALPVVIDQLIAKNYQLVPVGQLLKSAAKTWPPESNLPPLEQREAS
;
A
#
# COMPACT_ATOMS: atom_id res chain seq x y z
N MET A 1 -63.62 21.42 -4.31
CA MET A 1 -62.47 20.98 -5.12
C MET A 1 -61.36 22.01 -4.95
N LYS A 2 -60.26 21.71 -4.22
CA LYS A 2 -59.15 22.66 -4.04
C LYS A 2 -58.23 22.56 -5.26
N PHE A 3 -58.21 23.60 -6.10
CA PHE A 3 -57.28 23.69 -7.22
C PHE A 3 -55.90 24.11 -6.71
N ILE A 4 -54.92 23.22 -6.83
CA ILE A 4 -53.51 23.55 -6.58
C ILE A 4 -52.98 24.21 -7.86
N VAL A 5 -52.77 25.52 -7.82
CA VAL A 5 -52.18 26.27 -8.93
C VAL A 5 -50.66 26.21 -8.82
N PHE A 6 -50.02 25.41 -9.68
CA PHE A 6 -48.57 25.45 -9.84
C PHE A 6 -48.17 26.75 -10.53
N LYS A 7 -47.58 27.69 -9.78
CA LYS A 7 -46.95 28.89 -10.37
C LYS A 7 -45.80 28.45 -11.27
N ARG A 8 -45.80 28.87 -12.54
CA ARG A 8 -44.69 28.65 -13.48
C ARG A 8 -43.39 29.13 -12.83
N PRO A 9 -42.29 28.35 -12.88
CA PRO A 9 -41.03 28.80 -12.33
C PRO A 9 -40.66 30.13 -12.99
N ALA A 10 -40.28 31.12 -12.19
CA ALA A 10 -39.83 32.40 -12.70
C ALA A 10 -38.72 32.16 -13.74
N LEU A 11 -38.65 32.96 -14.81
CA LEU A 11 -37.66 32.82 -15.88
C LEU A 11 -36.23 32.66 -15.32
N ARG A 12 -35.95 33.32 -14.20
CA ARG A 12 -34.73 33.19 -13.39
C ARG A 12 -34.42 31.76 -12.95
N ASN A 13 -35.41 31.00 -12.48
CA ASN A 13 -35.23 29.62 -12.02
C ASN A 13 -34.97 28.68 -13.21
N ALA A 14 -35.64 28.89 -14.34
CA ALA A 14 -35.36 28.13 -15.57
C ALA A 14 -33.93 28.40 -16.06
N MET A 15 -33.48 29.66 -16.00
CA MET A 15 -32.12 30.05 -16.33
C MET A 15 -31.09 29.46 -15.37
N LEU A 16 -31.37 29.40 -14.06
CA LEU A 16 -30.50 28.73 -13.08
C LEU A 16 -30.37 27.23 -13.34
N TRP A 17 -31.47 26.55 -13.67
CA TRP A 17 -31.43 25.13 -14.06
C TRP A 17 -30.69 24.90 -15.38
N ALA A 18 -30.83 25.79 -16.35
CA ALA A 18 -30.09 25.73 -17.60
C ALA A 18 -28.59 25.96 -17.40
N ILE A 19 -28.20 26.89 -16.52
CA ILE A 19 -26.80 27.11 -16.12
C ILE A 19 -26.26 25.89 -15.39
N LEU A 20 -27.01 25.32 -14.43
CA LEU A 20 -26.59 24.10 -13.73
C LEU A 20 -26.41 22.93 -14.70
N LEU A 21 -27.36 22.71 -15.60
CA LEU A 21 -27.27 21.67 -16.64
C LEU A 21 -26.09 21.92 -17.58
N PHE A 22 -25.86 23.18 -17.98
CA PHE A 22 -24.71 23.56 -18.80
C PHE A 22 -23.40 23.33 -18.06
N VAL A 23 -23.31 23.63 -16.76
CA VAL A 23 -22.14 23.32 -15.93
C VAL A 23 -21.94 21.80 -15.85
N VAL A 24 -22.99 21.02 -15.61
CA VAL A 24 -22.92 19.54 -15.60
C VAL A 24 -22.46 18.99 -16.96
N LEU A 25 -22.96 19.53 -18.07
CA LEU A 25 -22.58 19.10 -19.42
C LEU A 25 -21.18 19.58 -19.84
N ALA A 26 -20.80 20.81 -19.49
CA ALA A 26 -19.47 21.38 -19.78
C ALA A 26 -18.39 20.68 -18.94
N TYR A 27 -18.73 20.23 -17.74
CA TYR A 27 -17.86 19.42 -16.90
C TYR A 27 -18.02 17.92 -17.13
N ARG A 28 -18.87 17.45 -18.04
CA ARG A 28 -19.05 15.99 -18.27
C ARG A 28 -17.72 15.30 -18.61
N GLU A 29 -16.86 15.95 -19.39
CA GLU A 29 -15.53 15.43 -19.77
C GLU A 29 -14.61 15.35 -18.53
N ASN A 30 -14.69 16.34 -17.63
CA ASN A 30 -13.95 16.37 -16.36
C ASN A 30 -14.53 15.41 -15.30
N VAL A 31 -15.85 15.18 -15.30
CA VAL A 31 -16.56 14.22 -14.44
C VAL A 31 -16.33 12.79 -14.92
N ILE A 32 -16.23 12.55 -16.23
CA ILE A 32 -15.80 11.27 -16.80
C ILE A 32 -14.31 11.01 -16.50
N SER A 33 -13.47 12.04 -16.35
CA SER A 33 -12.09 11.83 -15.89
C SER A 33 -11.98 11.27 -14.45
N VAL A 34 -13.03 11.44 -13.62
CA VAL A 34 -13.15 10.76 -12.31
C VAL A 34 -13.50 9.28 -12.48
N PHE A 35 -14.11 8.89 -13.61
CA PHE A 35 -14.16 7.51 -14.11
C PHE A 35 -12.93 7.19 -14.97
N SER A 36 -11.76 7.69 -14.59
CA SER A 36 -10.51 7.14 -15.11
C SER A 36 -10.49 5.66 -14.75
N ASN A 37 -10.44 4.77 -15.75
CA ASN A 37 -10.17 3.34 -15.58
C ASN A 37 -8.78 3.07 -14.95
N LYS A 38 -8.19 4.02 -14.23
CA LYS A 38 -6.88 3.93 -13.60
C LYS A 38 -7.00 3.11 -12.33
N LEU A 39 -6.58 1.86 -12.44
CA LEU A 39 -6.42 0.98 -11.30
C LEU A 39 -5.37 1.58 -10.37
N LYS A 40 -5.60 1.39 -9.07
CA LYS A 40 -4.71 1.88 -8.03
C LYS A 40 -4.33 0.73 -7.09
N PRO A 41 -3.08 0.72 -6.60
CA PRO A 41 -2.70 -0.16 -5.50
C PRO A 41 -3.33 0.32 -4.20
N VAL A 42 -3.29 -0.52 -3.17
CA VAL A 42 -3.77 -0.17 -1.83
C VAL A 42 -2.72 0.70 -1.13
N TYR A 43 -3.09 1.92 -0.74
CA TYR A 43 -2.23 2.84 0.02
C TYR A 43 -2.53 2.79 1.53
N SER A 44 -3.81 2.61 1.88
CA SER A 44 -4.29 2.50 3.25
C SER A 44 -5.63 1.77 3.29
N ALA A 45 -6.14 1.54 4.50
CA ALA A 45 -7.40 0.87 4.77
C ALA A 45 -8.32 1.74 5.65
N GLU A 46 -9.62 1.64 5.44
CA GLU A 46 -10.63 2.13 6.37
C GLU A 46 -10.91 1.03 7.40
N VAL A 47 -10.49 1.25 8.64
CA VAL A 47 -10.60 0.30 9.75
C VAL A 47 -11.42 0.88 10.89
N THR A 48 -12.10 0.01 11.64
CA THR A 48 -12.74 0.36 12.92
C THR A 48 -11.85 0.04 14.12
N THR A 49 -10.76 -0.68 13.88
CA THR A 49 -9.70 -0.99 14.85
C THR A 49 -8.66 0.14 14.87
N ASN A 50 -7.71 0.08 15.81
CA ASN A 50 -6.58 1.00 15.86
C ASN A 50 -5.33 0.45 15.13
N GLU A 51 -5.54 -0.39 14.12
CA GLU A 51 -4.45 -1.09 13.43
C GLU A 51 -3.73 -0.20 12.40
N ILE A 52 -2.41 -0.34 12.29
CA ILE A 52 -1.55 0.31 11.31
C ILE A 52 -0.63 -0.76 10.69
N GLY A 53 -0.54 -0.78 9.37
CA GLY A 53 0.33 -1.68 8.62
C GLY A 53 1.79 -1.24 8.72
N LEU A 54 2.63 -2.03 9.38
CA LEU A 54 4.07 -1.76 9.43
C LEU A 54 4.79 -2.56 8.35
N THR A 55 5.53 -1.89 7.47
CA THR A 55 6.16 -2.56 6.32
C THR A 55 7.63 -2.21 6.13
N PHE A 56 8.39 -3.17 5.62
CA PHE A 56 9.81 -3.02 5.29
C PHE A 56 10.11 -3.56 3.89
N ASP A 57 10.76 -2.76 3.06
CA ASP A 57 11.26 -3.20 1.75
C ASP A 57 12.73 -3.65 1.86
N ILE A 58 13.05 -4.81 1.28
CA ILE A 58 14.41 -5.32 1.19
C ILE A 58 14.73 -5.77 -0.23
N SER A 59 15.69 -5.10 -0.85
CA SER A 59 16.24 -5.47 -2.16
C SER A 59 17.73 -5.81 -2.14
N TRP A 60 18.47 -5.38 -1.10
CA TRP A 60 19.89 -5.66 -0.92
C TRP A 60 20.34 -5.40 0.53
N GLY A 61 21.57 -5.80 0.87
CA GLY A 61 22.20 -5.51 2.16
C GLY A 61 22.07 -6.66 3.15
N GLU A 62 22.87 -6.59 4.21
CA GLU A 62 23.04 -7.67 5.20
C GLU A 62 23.05 -7.14 6.65
N LYS A 63 23.28 -5.85 6.84
CA LYS A 63 23.57 -5.27 8.18
C LYS A 63 22.33 -4.76 8.88
N THR A 64 21.36 -4.25 8.12
CA THR A 64 20.14 -3.65 8.67
C THR A 64 19.04 -4.66 9.05
N PRO A 65 18.83 -5.79 8.34
CA PRO A 65 17.71 -6.70 8.64
C PRO A 65 17.72 -7.27 10.07
N GLU A 66 18.86 -7.79 10.53
CA GLU A 66 18.95 -8.43 11.85
C GLU A 66 18.61 -7.49 13.01
N PRO A 67 19.22 -6.29 13.12
CA PRO A 67 18.84 -5.32 14.17
C PRO A 67 17.36 -4.94 14.14
N ILE A 68 16.74 -4.83 12.96
CA ILE A 68 15.31 -4.54 12.84
C ILE A 68 14.48 -5.68 13.40
N LEU A 69 14.82 -6.93 13.10
CA LEU A 69 14.13 -8.11 13.64
C LEU A 69 14.27 -8.19 15.16
N ASP A 70 15.44 -7.87 15.71
CA ASP A 70 15.66 -7.82 17.16
C ASP A 70 14.74 -6.78 17.83
N ILE A 71 14.65 -5.57 17.26
CA ILE A 71 13.77 -4.51 17.75
C ILE A 71 12.30 -4.93 17.68
N LEU A 72 11.85 -5.48 16.56
CA LEU A 72 10.46 -5.92 16.40
C LEU A 72 10.09 -7.00 17.43
N LYS A 73 11.01 -7.94 17.68
CA LYS A 73 10.86 -9.00 18.68
C LYS A 73 10.81 -8.44 20.10
N GLU A 74 11.71 -7.52 20.44
CA GLU A 74 11.73 -6.84 21.75
C GLU A 74 10.41 -6.08 22.00
N LYS A 75 9.90 -5.40 20.97
CA LYS A 75 8.65 -4.64 21.05
C LYS A 75 7.39 -5.50 20.93
N GLY A 76 7.51 -6.80 20.63
CA GLY A 76 6.38 -7.70 20.41
C GLY A 76 5.51 -7.32 19.21
N VAL A 77 6.10 -6.69 18.19
CA VAL A 77 5.41 -6.19 17.00
C VAL A 77 5.69 -7.08 15.80
N LYS A 78 4.67 -7.29 14.95
CA LYS A 78 4.79 -7.98 13.68
C LYS A 78 4.62 -7.02 12.52
N ALA A 79 5.29 -7.30 11.41
CA ALA A 79 5.34 -6.45 10.23
C ALA A 79 5.23 -7.30 8.95
N THR A 80 5.08 -6.63 7.82
CA THR A 80 5.22 -7.23 6.48
C THR A 80 6.56 -6.87 5.88
N PHE A 81 7.32 -7.87 5.45
CA PHE A 81 8.56 -7.68 4.71
C PHE A 81 8.34 -7.94 3.23
N PHE A 82 8.50 -6.90 2.40
CA PHE A 82 8.49 -7.03 0.94
C PHE A 82 9.90 -7.36 0.48
N LEU A 83 10.10 -8.58 0.00
CA LEU A 83 11.41 -9.12 -0.32
C LEU A 83 11.63 -9.25 -1.82
N SER A 84 12.78 -8.78 -2.29
CA SER A 84 13.29 -9.14 -3.61
C SER A 84 13.70 -10.61 -3.61
N SER A 85 13.20 -11.41 -4.55
CA SER A 85 13.49 -12.86 -4.54
C SER A 85 14.97 -13.22 -4.69
N PRO A 86 15.81 -12.53 -5.48
CA PRO A 86 17.25 -12.76 -5.49
C PRO A 86 17.93 -12.47 -4.14
N TRP A 87 17.45 -11.47 -3.39
CA TRP A 87 17.97 -11.22 -2.04
C TRP A 87 17.54 -12.33 -1.08
N ALA A 88 16.26 -12.70 -1.10
CA ALA A 88 15.71 -13.75 -0.26
C ALA A 88 16.43 -15.10 -0.45
N SER A 89 16.71 -15.48 -1.71
CA SER A 89 17.43 -16.72 -2.04
C SER A 89 18.87 -16.75 -1.51
N LYS A 90 19.52 -15.58 -1.31
CA LYS A 90 20.86 -15.50 -0.73
C LYS A 90 20.86 -15.47 0.79
N HIS A 91 19.72 -15.13 1.40
CA HIS A 91 19.60 -14.89 2.84
C HIS A 91 18.46 -15.72 3.44
N GLU A 92 18.34 -16.98 3.05
CA GLU A 92 17.22 -17.84 3.46
C GLU A 92 17.06 -17.92 4.98
N ASP A 93 18.16 -17.93 5.73
CA ASP A 93 18.12 -18.00 7.20
C ASP A 93 17.42 -16.78 7.81
N LEU A 94 17.66 -15.58 7.26
CA LEU A 94 16.96 -14.36 7.69
C LEU A 94 15.48 -14.41 7.32
N VAL A 95 15.14 -14.91 6.13
CA VAL A 95 13.74 -15.05 5.71
C VAL A 95 13.00 -16.08 6.57
N LYS A 96 13.63 -17.23 6.86
CA LYS A 96 13.09 -18.25 7.77
C LYS A 96 12.93 -17.70 9.18
N ARG A 97 13.88 -16.87 9.65
CA ARG A 97 13.75 -16.15 10.92
C ARG A 97 12.55 -15.19 10.91
N MET A 98 12.36 -14.41 9.85
CA MET A 98 11.19 -13.52 9.74
C MET A 98 9.88 -14.27 9.89
N VAL A 99 9.76 -15.43 9.22
CA VAL A 99 8.61 -16.32 9.34
C VAL A 99 8.45 -16.87 10.76
N ALA A 100 9.54 -17.35 11.38
CA ALA A 100 9.54 -17.91 12.73
C ALA A 100 9.16 -16.89 13.81
N ASP A 101 9.58 -15.62 13.65
CA ASP A 101 9.20 -14.50 14.52
C ASP A 101 7.75 -14.01 14.22
N GLY A 102 7.08 -14.59 13.21
CA GLY A 102 5.66 -14.39 12.92
C GLY A 102 5.36 -13.20 12.01
N HIS A 103 6.35 -12.72 11.27
CA HIS A 103 6.16 -11.67 10.26
C HIS A 103 5.53 -12.23 8.98
N GLU A 104 4.87 -11.35 8.22
CA GLU A 104 4.34 -11.67 6.89
C GLU A 104 5.40 -11.44 5.83
N ILE A 105 5.56 -12.40 4.91
CA ILE A 105 6.43 -12.23 3.75
C ILE A 105 5.59 -11.86 2.52
N ALA A 106 6.01 -10.82 1.83
CA ALA A 106 5.41 -10.31 0.61
C ALA A 106 6.47 -10.15 -0.48
N SER A 107 6.04 -10.03 -1.74
CA SER A 107 6.95 -9.91 -2.88
C SER A 107 7.32 -8.46 -3.16
N HIS A 108 8.63 -8.20 -3.33
CA HIS A 108 9.15 -6.97 -3.93
C HIS A 108 9.62 -7.19 -5.38
N GLY A 109 9.10 -8.24 -6.03
CA GLY A 109 9.49 -8.65 -7.38
C GLY A 109 10.79 -9.45 -7.44
N ASN A 110 11.12 -9.89 -8.65
CA ASN A 110 12.33 -10.67 -8.92
C ASN A 110 13.49 -9.76 -9.34
N ARG A 111 13.47 -9.23 -10.56
CA ARG A 111 14.47 -8.28 -11.02
C ARG A 111 14.10 -6.86 -10.59
N HIS A 112 15.09 -6.05 -10.23
CA HIS A 112 14.90 -4.63 -9.92
C HIS A 112 14.79 -3.80 -11.22
N VAL A 113 13.82 -4.14 -12.06
CA VAL A 113 13.47 -3.45 -13.31
C VAL A 113 12.14 -2.73 -13.18
N ASP A 114 11.92 -1.70 -14.00
CA ASP A 114 10.60 -1.06 -14.08
C ASP A 114 9.61 -2.00 -14.79
N LEU A 115 8.74 -2.64 -14.01
CA LEU A 115 7.74 -3.59 -14.51
C LEU A 115 6.76 -2.95 -15.51
N ASN A 116 6.58 -1.63 -15.49
CA ASN A 116 5.67 -0.94 -16.42
C ASN A 116 6.17 -1.01 -17.86
N THR A 117 7.49 -1.17 -18.06
CA THR A 117 8.11 -1.28 -19.38
C THR A 117 7.92 -2.65 -20.03
N LEU A 118 7.49 -3.64 -19.25
CA LEU A 118 7.36 -5.02 -19.69
C LEU A 118 5.99 -5.32 -20.32
N SER A 119 5.92 -6.37 -21.12
CA SER A 119 4.64 -6.93 -21.61
C SER A 119 3.90 -7.67 -20.48
N PRO A 120 2.57 -7.90 -20.61
CA PRO A 120 1.80 -8.62 -19.59
C PRO A 120 2.37 -10.01 -19.24
N GLY A 121 2.84 -10.76 -20.25
CA GLY A 121 3.44 -12.08 -20.03
C GLY A 121 4.82 -12.01 -19.37
N GLU A 122 5.58 -10.94 -19.57
CA GLU A 122 6.82 -10.70 -18.84
C GLU A 122 6.57 -10.31 -17.39
N ILE A 123 5.56 -9.46 -17.12
CA ILE A 123 5.14 -9.14 -15.75
C ILE A 123 4.72 -10.40 -15.00
N GLU A 124 3.90 -11.25 -15.64
CA GLU A 124 3.49 -12.52 -15.06
C GLU A 124 4.70 -13.40 -14.71
N ARG A 125 5.67 -13.53 -15.61
CA ARG A 125 6.91 -14.27 -15.34
C ARG A 125 7.71 -13.67 -14.18
N GLU A 126 7.84 -12.34 -14.10
CA GLU A 126 8.55 -11.69 -12.98
C GLU A 126 7.88 -11.96 -11.63
N ILE A 127 6.54 -11.85 -11.58
CA ILE A 127 5.77 -12.10 -10.36
C ILE A 127 5.85 -13.57 -9.96
N MET A 128 5.65 -14.51 -10.90
CA MET A 128 5.65 -15.94 -10.60
C MET A 128 7.05 -16.48 -10.27
N THR A 129 8.10 -15.96 -10.87
CA THR A 129 9.48 -16.32 -10.47
C THR A 129 9.74 -15.92 -9.02
N ALA A 130 9.32 -14.71 -8.61
CA ALA A 130 9.43 -14.29 -7.22
C ALA A 130 8.53 -15.12 -6.30
N HIS A 131 7.32 -15.46 -6.75
CA HIS A 131 6.38 -16.32 -6.02
C HIS A 131 7.01 -17.65 -5.65
N GLU A 132 7.56 -18.37 -6.64
CA GLU A 132 8.14 -19.70 -6.45
C GLU A 132 9.30 -19.69 -5.46
N VAL A 133 10.21 -18.73 -5.58
CA VAL A 133 11.36 -18.59 -4.67
C VAL A 133 10.89 -18.30 -3.24
N LEU A 134 10.02 -17.30 -3.07
CA LEU A 134 9.56 -16.90 -1.73
C LEU A 134 8.70 -17.99 -1.09
N GLN A 135 7.81 -18.65 -1.85
CA GLN A 135 7.01 -19.75 -1.36
C GLN A 135 7.88 -20.94 -0.96
N HIS A 136 8.92 -21.26 -1.73
CA HIS A 136 9.84 -22.35 -1.42
C HIS A 136 10.57 -22.13 -0.08
N ILE A 137 11.07 -20.92 0.15
CA ILE A 137 11.82 -20.58 1.37
C ILE A 137 10.90 -20.51 2.59
N THR A 138 9.72 -19.91 2.43
CA THR A 138 8.84 -19.55 3.56
C THR A 138 7.80 -20.61 3.90
N GLY A 139 7.40 -21.44 2.92
CA GLY A 139 6.21 -22.29 3.02
C GLY A 139 4.89 -21.52 3.11
N GLN A 140 4.90 -20.19 2.96
CA GLN A 140 3.72 -19.33 3.05
C GLN A 140 3.13 -19.04 1.66
N LYS A 141 1.81 -18.79 1.62
CA LYS A 141 1.18 -18.25 0.41
C LYS A 141 1.53 -16.78 0.27
N ILE A 142 2.21 -16.41 -0.81
CA ILE A 142 2.53 -15.02 -1.13
C ILE A 142 1.40 -14.42 -1.96
N SER A 143 0.77 -13.35 -1.47
CA SER A 143 -0.37 -12.68 -2.13
C SER A 143 -0.29 -11.16 -2.15
N LEU A 144 0.79 -10.58 -1.64
CA LEU A 144 1.02 -9.13 -1.66
C LEU A 144 2.24 -8.83 -2.52
N LEU A 145 2.14 -7.80 -3.36
CA LEU A 145 3.21 -7.29 -4.20
C LEU A 145 3.39 -5.80 -3.94
N ARG A 146 4.62 -5.36 -3.67
CA ARG A 146 5.00 -3.96 -3.80
C ARG A 146 6.04 -3.87 -4.92
N PRO A 147 5.75 -3.24 -6.06
CA PRO A 147 6.70 -3.19 -7.15
C PRO A 147 7.90 -2.30 -6.79
N PRO A 148 9.11 -2.59 -7.33
CA PRO A 148 10.27 -1.74 -7.14
C PRO A 148 9.99 -0.27 -7.45
N ASN A 149 10.56 0.63 -6.64
CA ASN A 149 10.36 2.09 -6.72
C ASN A 149 8.89 2.55 -6.58
N GLY A 150 7.97 1.67 -6.18
CA GLY A 150 6.54 1.97 -6.18
C GLY A 150 5.99 2.23 -7.60
N ALA A 151 6.67 1.77 -8.65
CA ALA A 151 6.24 1.99 -10.03
C ALA A 151 5.07 1.07 -10.39
N TYR A 152 3.97 1.64 -10.90
CA TYR A 152 2.81 0.86 -11.35
C TYR A 152 2.05 1.52 -12.50
N ASP A 153 1.40 0.69 -13.29
CA ASP A 153 0.36 1.05 -14.25
C ASP A 153 -0.83 0.08 -14.15
N ASN A 154 -1.87 0.33 -14.94
CA ASN A 154 -3.05 -0.55 -14.96
C ASN A 154 -2.71 -1.98 -15.36
N LYS A 155 -1.74 -2.15 -16.26
CA LYS A 155 -1.34 -3.45 -16.78
C LYS A 155 -0.71 -4.29 -15.68
N LEU A 156 0.20 -3.72 -14.89
CA LEU A 156 0.80 -4.36 -13.73
C LEU A 156 -0.25 -4.77 -12.70
N ILE A 157 -1.18 -3.86 -12.36
CA ILE A 157 -2.22 -4.14 -11.36
C ILE A 157 -3.16 -5.24 -11.85
N SER A 158 -3.61 -5.18 -13.11
CA SER A 158 -4.48 -6.22 -13.69
C SER A 158 -3.80 -7.59 -13.73
N VAL A 159 -2.54 -7.67 -14.15
CA VAL A 159 -1.79 -8.94 -14.16
C VAL A 159 -1.61 -9.47 -12.74
N SER A 160 -1.23 -8.61 -11.80
CA SER A 160 -1.07 -9.00 -10.39
C SER A 160 -2.37 -9.56 -9.83
N GLN A 161 -3.50 -8.88 -10.06
CA GLN A 161 -4.81 -9.33 -9.61
C GLN A 161 -5.20 -10.68 -10.23
N ARG A 162 -4.94 -10.88 -11.53
CA ARG A 162 -5.19 -12.18 -12.21
C ARG A 162 -4.43 -13.33 -11.55
N LEU A 163 -3.24 -13.05 -11.03
CA LEU A 163 -2.40 -14.01 -10.30
C LEU A 163 -2.76 -14.13 -8.80
N GLY A 164 -3.81 -13.45 -8.35
CA GLY A 164 -4.24 -13.47 -6.95
C GLY A 164 -3.42 -12.57 -6.02
N TYR A 165 -2.68 -11.61 -6.58
CA TYR A 165 -1.92 -10.62 -5.82
C TYR A 165 -2.69 -9.31 -5.64
N GLN A 166 -2.55 -8.71 -4.46
CA GLN A 166 -2.87 -7.30 -4.24
C GLN A 166 -1.61 -6.46 -4.31
N VAL A 167 -1.66 -5.35 -5.06
CA VAL A 167 -0.55 -4.40 -5.15
C VAL A 167 -0.65 -3.41 -4.00
N ILE A 168 0.42 -3.28 -3.20
CA ILE A 168 0.48 -2.50 -1.97
C ILE A 168 1.48 -1.35 -2.11
N GLN A 169 1.05 -0.15 -1.71
CA GLN A 169 1.87 1.05 -1.55
C GLN A 169 1.92 1.43 -0.06
N TRP A 170 2.06 2.72 0.24
CA TRP A 170 2.11 3.27 1.58
C TRP A 170 1.43 4.65 1.60
N SER A 171 0.73 4.95 2.68
CA SER A 171 0.19 6.29 2.95
C SER A 171 1.14 7.15 3.80
N VAL A 172 2.10 6.52 4.48
CA VAL A 172 3.11 7.20 5.31
C VAL A 172 4.50 6.74 4.90
N ASP A 173 5.34 7.69 4.49
CA ASP A 173 6.72 7.43 4.07
C ASP A 173 7.71 7.94 5.11
N SER A 174 8.56 7.05 5.63
CA SER A 174 9.60 7.41 6.58
C SER A 174 10.75 8.21 5.94
N LEU A 175 10.94 8.10 4.61
CA LEU A 175 12.08 8.60 3.84
C LEU A 175 13.45 8.15 4.38
N ASP A 176 13.50 7.03 5.09
CA ASP A 176 14.71 6.48 5.71
C ASP A 176 15.84 6.18 4.72
N TRP A 177 15.50 5.77 3.51
CA TRP A 177 16.44 5.53 2.41
C TRP A 177 17.22 6.80 1.97
N LYS A 178 16.72 8.00 2.29
CA LYS A 178 17.41 9.27 2.03
C LYS A 178 18.48 9.59 3.09
N ARG A 179 18.57 8.80 4.15
CA ARG A 179 19.44 9.02 5.31
C ARG A 179 19.30 10.41 5.94
N PRO A 180 18.07 10.87 6.26
CA PRO A 180 17.85 12.22 6.79
C PRO A 180 18.22 12.35 8.28
N GLY A 181 18.68 11.27 8.91
CA GLY A 181 18.92 11.15 10.34
C GLY A 181 17.70 10.59 11.09
N PRO A 182 17.89 9.86 12.21
CA PRO A 182 16.81 9.18 12.93
C PRO A 182 15.67 10.11 13.36
N GLU A 183 15.98 11.32 13.81
CA GLU A 183 14.98 12.30 14.23
C GLU A 183 14.07 12.75 13.08
N ALA A 184 14.61 12.87 11.87
CA ALA A 184 13.81 13.19 10.71
C ALA A 184 12.90 12.02 10.33
N VAL A 185 13.41 10.79 10.39
CA VAL A 185 12.62 9.56 10.18
C VAL A 185 11.45 9.49 11.17
N ILE A 186 11.71 9.71 12.46
CA ILE A 186 10.68 9.76 13.51
C ILE A 186 9.62 10.82 13.18
N ARG A 187 10.04 12.05 12.87
CA ARG A 187 9.10 13.13 12.52
C ARG A 187 8.27 12.81 11.28
N ASN A 188 8.88 12.27 10.24
CA ASN A 188 8.18 11.94 8.99
C ASN A 188 7.04 10.95 9.25
N VAL A 189 7.27 9.95 10.11
CA VAL A 189 6.25 8.95 10.44
C VAL A 189 5.20 9.50 11.40
N LEU A 190 5.61 10.18 12.47
CA LEU A 190 4.70 10.57 13.55
C LEU A 190 3.92 11.86 13.29
N ASN A 191 4.47 12.75 12.47
CA ASN A 191 3.91 14.07 12.18
C ASN A 191 3.61 14.28 10.68
N GLY A 192 4.20 13.49 9.79
CA GLY A 192 4.03 13.61 8.34
C GLY A 192 5.03 14.54 7.66
N LEU A 193 5.09 14.45 6.34
CA LEU A 193 5.83 15.37 5.45
C LEU A 193 5.05 16.69 5.25
N PRO A 194 5.61 17.72 4.60
CA PRO A 194 4.85 18.90 4.20
C PRO A 194 3.59 18.51 3.40
N ASN A 195 2.41 18.87 3.90
CA ASN A 195 1.07 18.48 3.40
C ASN A 195 0.67 17.01 3.65
N GLY A 196 1.45 16.26 4.41
CA GLY A 196 1.09 14.95 4.91
C GLY A 196 0.41 14.99 6.27
N HIS A 197 0.19 13.81 6.83
CA HIS A 197 -0.23 13.62 8.21
C HIS A 197 0.68 12.58 8.88
N GLY A 198 0.73 12.59 10.20
CA GLY A 198 1.30 11.50 10.96
C GLY A 198 0.52 10.21 10.79
N ALA A 199 1.18 9.08 11.06
CA ALA A 199 0.55 7.77 11.04
C ALA A 199 -0.66 7.69 11.98
N ARG A 200 -1.75 7.13 11.46
CA ARG A 200 -3.04 6.93 12.13
C ARG A 200 -3.65 5.57 11.73
N PRO A 201 -4.67 5.07 12.43
CA PRO A 201 -5.31 3.80 12.10
C PRO A 201 -5.69 3.70 10.63
N GLY A 202 -5.39 2.56 10.02
CA GLY A 202 -5.60 2.31 8.60
C GLY A 202 -4.39 2.58 7.72
N ASP A 203 -3.40 3.35 8.18
CA ASP A 203 -2.23 3.67 7.38
C ASP A 203 -1.32 2.45 7.15
N ILE A 204 -0.57 2.51 6.05
CA ILE A 204 0.54 1.61 5.76
C ILE A 204 1.83 2.45 5.78
N ILE A 205 2.74 2.14 6.70
CA ILE A 205 4.02 2.84 6.87
C ILE A 205 5.10 2.11 6.07
N LEU A 206 5.83 2.86 5.24
CA LEU A 206 7.02 2.38 4.55
C LEU A 206 8.29 2.68 5.35
N PHE A 207 9.02 1.61 5.65
CA PHE A 207 10.45 1.62 5.95
C PHE A 207 11.21 0.74 4.96
N HIS A 208 12.53 0.83 5.00
CA HIS A 208 13.44 -0.10 4.35
C HIS A 208 14.26 -0.82 5.42
N ALA A 209 14.46 -2.11 5.22
CA ALA A 209 15.41 -2.91 6.00
C ALA A 209 16.65 -3.27 5.18
N SER A 210 16.89 -2.56 4.07
CA SER A 210 18.13 -2.63 3.29
C SER A 210 19.24 -1.77 3.94
N ASP A 211 20.50 -2.00 3.56
CA ASP A 211 21.65 -1.21 4.04
C ASP A 211 21.64 0.27 3.55
N SER A 212 20.68 0.64 2.69
CA SER A 212 20.38 2.04 2.35
C SER A 212 19.83 2.84 3.54
N ALA A 213 19.16 2.19 4.50
CA ALA A 213 18.39 2.83 5.56
C ALA A 213 18.91 2.53 6.99
N PRO A 214 20.17 2.90 7.31
CA PRO A 214 20.72 2.67 8.66
C PRO A 214 20.02 3.49 9.76
N ASP A 215 19.38 4.61 9.40
CA ASP A 215 18.66 5.47 10.34
C ASP A 215 17.45 4.76 10.97
N THR A 216 16.86 3.79 10.27
CA THR A 216 15.70 3.00 10.72
C THR A 216 16.00 2.27 12.01
N ILE A 217 17.22 1.74 12.20
CA ILE A 217 17.63 1.02 13.41
C ILE A 217 17.45 1.90 14.66
N LYS A 218 17.76 3.20 14.56
CA LYS A 218 17.66 4.14 15.70
C LYS A 218 16.26 4.75 15.82
N ALA A 219 15.58 4.97 14.71
CA ALA A 219 14.25 5.59 14.70
C ALA A 219 13.14 4.62 15.12
N LEU A 220 13.23 3.35 14.71
CA LEU A 220 12.15 2.38 14.82
C LEU A 220 11.66 2.14 16.26
N PRO A 221 12.53 1.99 17.29
CA PRO A 221 12.06 1.80 18.66
C PRO A 221 11.19 2.97 19.15
N VAL A 222 11.61 4.20 18.84
CA VAL A 222 10.89 5.42 19.25
C VAL A 222 9.55 5.54 18.51
N VAL A 223 9.53 5.23 17.21
CA VAL A 223 8.30 5.21 16.42
C VAL A 223 7.31 4.21 16.99
N ILE A 224 7.75 2.98 17.26
CA ILE A 224 6.89 1.92 17.83
C ILE A 224 6.33 2.35 19.19
N ASP A 225 7.19 2.83 20.09
CA ASP A 225 6.76 3.25 21.43
C ASP A 225 5.74 4.38 21.39
N GLN A 226 5.95 5.38 20.51
CA GLN A 226 5.02 6.50 20.39
C GLN A 226 3.68 6.11 19.73
N LEU A 227 3.66 5.16 18.80
CA LEU A 227 2.42 4.68 18.20
C LEU A 227 1.64 3.78 19.20
N ILE A 228 2.34 2.92 19.95
CA ILE A 228 1.72 2.12 21.02
C ILE A 228 1.17 3.02 22.13
N ALA A 229 1.88 4.09 22.51
CA ALA A 229 1.40 5.07 23.49
C ALA A 229 0.11 5.79 23.04
N LYS A 230 -0.17 5.86 21.73
CA LYS A 230 -1.43 6.33 21.16
C LYS A 230 -2.52 5.24 21.07
N ASN A 231 -2.28 4.06 21.67
CA ASN A 231 -3.14 2.89 21.60
C ASN A 231 -3.32 2.34 20.17
N TYR A 232 -2.30 2.53 19.31
CA TYR A 232 -2.28 1.93 17.98
C TYR A 232 -1.64 0.55 18.00
N GLN A 233 -2.09 -0.32 17.11
CA GLN A 233 -1.62 -1.69 16.95
C GLN A 233 -0.86 -1.83 15.64
N LEU A 234 0.43 -2.10 15.71
CA LEU A 234 1.26 -2.33 14.53
C LEU A 234 1.12 -3.79 14.11
N VAL A 235 0.66 -3.99 12.87
CA VAL A 235 0.30 -5.32 12.35
C VAL A 235 0.83 -5.53 10.93
N PRO A 236 0.95 -6.79 10.47
CA PRO A 236 1.15 -7.08 9.06
C PRO A 236 -0.01 -6.56 8.19
N VAL A 237 0.29 -6.16 6.96
CA VAL A 237 -0.68 -5.64 5.98
C VAL A 237 -1.78 -6.66 5.70
N GLY A 238 -1.47 -7.94 5.56
CA GLY A 238 -2.50 -8.97 5.37
C GLY A 238 -3.51 -9.05 6.53
N GLN A 239 -3.09 -8.71 7.76
CA GLN A 239 -4.02 -8.58 8.89
C GLN A 239 -4.82 -7.28 8.79
N LEU A 240 -4.17 -6.14 8.53
CA LEU A 240 -4.84 -4.85 8.34
C LEU A 240 -5.97 -4.96 7.29
N LEU A 241 -5.70 -5.61 6.16
CA LEU A 241 -6.66 -5.78 5.07
C LEU A 241 -7.83 -6.71 5.43
N LYS A 242 -7.66 -7.66 6.35
CA LYS A 242 -8.77 -8.49 6.84
C LYS A 242 -9.72 -7.72 7.76
N SER A 243 -9.18 -6.75 8.50
CA SER A 243 -9.97 -5.85 9.36
C SER A 243 -10.57 -4.66 8.61
N ALA A 244 -10.17 -4.46 7.34
CA ALA A 244 -10.58 -3.32 6.53
C ALA A 244 -12.04 -3.44 6.07
N ALA A 245 -12.82 -2.38 6.26
CA ALA A 245 -14.12 -2.24 5.62
C ALA A 245 -13.95 -1.94 4.11
N LYS A 246 -12.96 -1.10 3.79
CA LYS A 246 -12.57 -0.68 2.44
C LYS A 246 -11.09 -0.37 2.40
N THR A 247 -10.52 -0.35 1.20
CA THR A 247 -9.17 0.14 0.93
C THR A 247 -9.20 1.50 0.25
N TRP A 248 -8.12 2.27 0.38
CA TRP A 248 -7.94 3.56 -0.26
C TRP A 248 -6.72 3.55 -1.19
N PRO A 249 -6.81 4.18 -2.38
CA PRO A 249 -7.99 4.88 -2.90
C PRO A 249 -9.09 3.92 -3.36
N PRO A 250 -10.34 4.39 -3.59
CA PRO A 250 -11.47 3.49 -3.83
C PRO A 250 -11.27 2.55 -5.03
N GLU A 251 -10.47 2.97 -6.03
CA GLU A 251 -10.08 2.19 -7.20
C GLU A 251 -9.17 1.00 -6.87
N SER A 252 -8.68 0.89 -5.64
CA SER A 252 -7.95 -0.30 -5.14
C SER A 252 -8.89 -1.40 -4.60
N ASN A 253 -10.17 -1.09 -4.38
CA ASN A 253 -11.20 -2.08 -4.04
C ASN A 253 -11.64 -2.83 -5.29
N LEU A 254 -10.81 -3.75 -5.75
CA LEU A 254 -11.07 -4.48 -6.98
C LEU A 254 -11.97 -5.70 -6.71
N PRO A 255 -13.19 -5.82 -7.28
CA PRO A 255 -14.00 -7.04 -7.18
C PRO A 255 -13.26 -8.28 -7.72
N PRO A 256 -13.65 -9.48 -7.25
CA PRO A 256 -13.14 -10.74 -7.81
C PRO A 256 -13.26 -10.79 -9.34
N LEU A 257 -12.29 -11.42 -10.00
CA LEU A 257 -12.16 -11.43 -11.48
C LEU A 257 -13.44 -11.88 -12.19
N GLU A 258 -14.15 -12.85 -11.61
CA GLU A 258 -15.40 -13.43 -12.13
C GLU A 258 -16.53 -12.41 -12.33
N GLN A 259 -16.48 -11.27 -11.64
CA GLN A 259 -17.52 -10.23 -11.70
C GLN A 259 -17.22 -9.13 -12.72
N ARG A 260 -16.06 -9.16 -13.40
CA ARG A 260 -15.61 -8.09 -14.31
C ARG A 260 -15.69 -8.44 -15.79
N GLU A 261 -15.70 -9.72 -16.14
CA GLU A 261 -15.83 -10.18 -17.53
C GLU A 261 -17.27 -10.09 -18.06
N ALA A 262 -18.21 -9.62 -17.22
CA ALA A 262 -19.63 -9.46 -17.55
C ALA A 262 -20.07 -8.01 -17.83
N SER A 263 -19.14 -7.05 -17.90
CA SER A 263 -19.41 -5.61 -18.06
C SER A 263 -18.68 -5.00 -19.25
#